data_AF-A0A518JLJ0-F1
#
_entry.id   AF-A0A518JLJ0-F1
#
_cell.length_a   1.000
_cell.length_b   1.000
_cell.length_c   1.000
_cell.angle_alpha   90.00
_cell.angle_beta   90.00
_cell.angle_gamma   90.00
#
_symmetry.space_group_name_H-M   'P 1'
#
loop_
_entity.id
_entity.type
_entity.pdbx_description
1 polymer ?
#
loop_
_entity_poly.entity_id
_entity_poly.type
_entity_poly.pdbx_seq_one_letter_code
_entity_poly.pdbx_strand_id
1 'polypeptide(L)' 'MKYQLLEWKNKHTRNNDDAEKLIKAFITLKVEMEVSDHGNHKDVKYRCPKWKQLTVKDHDTAHQWEAWLKKLGFTTIHEH' A
#
# COMPACT_ATOMS: atom_id res chain seq x y z
N MET A 1 -3.43 -13.80 -1.61
CA MET A 1 -4.44 -12.86 -1.09
C MET A 1 -4.89 -11.89 -2.18
N LYS A 2 -6.12 -11.38 -2.10
CA LYS A 2 -6.62 -10.28 -2.93
C LYS A 2 -6.72 -8.99 -2.10
N TYR A 3 -6.50 -7.83 -2.71
CA TYR A 3 -6.60 -6.52 -2.05
C TYR A 3 -7.22 -5.45 -2.96
N GLN A 4 -7.92 -4.50 -2.35
CA GLN A 4 -8.59 -3.38 -3.03
C GLN A 4 -8.69 -2.17 -2.10
N LEU A 5 -8.68 -0.98 -2.67
CA LEU A 5 -8.98 0.28 -1.99
C LEU A 5 -9.68 1.21 -2.99
N LEU A 6 -10.99 1.37 -2.87
CA LEU A 6 -11.78 2.16 -3.81
C LEU A 6 -11.50 3.66 -3.66
N GLU A 7 -11.55 4.14 -2.43
CA GLU A 7 -11.40 5.54 -2.10
C GLU A 7 -9.93 5.95 -2.01
N TRP A 8 -9.64 7.18 -2.46
CA TRP A 8 -8.32 7.76 -2.27
C TRP A 8 -8.03 7.95 -0.78
N LYS A 9 -6.84 7.50 -0.37
CA LYS A 9 -6.29 7.81 0.95
C LYS A 9 -5.01 8.60 0.80
N ASN A 10 -4.74 9.47 1.75
CA ASN A 10 -3.47 10.20 1.83
C ASN A 10 -2.67 9.71 3.04
N LYS A 11 -1.37 9.49 2.84
CA LYS A 11 -0.41 9.24 3.90
C LYS A 11 0.62 10.36 3.90
N HIS A 12 0.50 11.22 4.90
CA HIS A 12 1.54 12.15 5.27
C HIS A 12 2.68 11.39 5.95
N THR A 13 3.89 11.49 5.40
CA THR A 13 5.07 10.82 5.94
C THR A 13 5.93 11.81 6.73
N ARG A 14 6.59 11.33 7.78
CA ARG A 14 7.40 12.19 8.67
C ARG A 14 8.77 12.52 8.09
N ASN A 15 9.28 11.67 7.19
CA ASN A 15 10.57 11.81 6.53
C ASN A 15 10.50 11.20 5.12
N ASN A 16 11.49 11.56 4.29
CA ASN A 16 11.54 11.08 2.90
C ASN A 16 11.79 9.57 2.80
N ASP A 17 12.53 8.97 3.74
CA ASP A 17 12.85 7.54 3.72
C ASP A 17 11.60 6.65 3.86
N ASP A 18 10.67 7.03 4.74
CA ASP A 18 9.42 6.32 4.95
C ASP A 18 8.49 6.47 3.74
N ALA A 19 8.49 7.65 3.09
CA ALA A 19 7.79 7.85 1.82
C ALA A 19 8.35 6.94 0.73
N GLU A 20 9.68 6.87 0.60
CA GLU A 20 10.30 6.04 -0.43
C GLU A 20 10.01 4.56 -0.24
N LYS A 21 10.02 4.06 1.00
CA LYS A 21 9.63 2.68 1.31
C LYS A 21 8.18 2.42 0.91
N LEU A 22 7.27 3.34 1.22
CA LEU A 22 5.86 3.23 0.86
C LEU A 22 5.66 3.24 -0.67
N ILE A 23 6.33 4.17 -1.37
CA ILE A 23 6.28 4.29 -2.82
C ILE A 23 6.81 3.02 -3.49
N LYS A 24 7.96 2.49 -3.05
CA LYS A 24 8.53 1.24 -3.57
C LYS A 24 7.58 0.05 -3.37
N ALA A 25 6.95 -0.05 -2.21
CA ALA A 25 5.96 -1.09 -1.94
C ALA A 25 4.74 -0.94 -2.86
N PHE A 26 4.21 0.28 -3.02
CA PHE A 26 3.08 0.53 -3.91
C PHE A 26 3.41 0.29 -5.39
N ILE A 27 4.63 0.57 -5.86
CA ILE A 27 5.07 0.23 -7.22
C ILE A 27 5.06 -1.29 -7.41
N THR A 28 5.58 -2.03 -6.44
CA THR A 28 5.59 -3.50 -6.45
C THR A 28 4.18 -4.08 -6.49
N LEU A 29 3.27 -3.50 -5.71
CA LEU A 29 1.84 -3.85 -5.69
C LEU A 29 1.05 -3.23 -6.86
N LYS A 30 1.71 -2.45 -7.71
CA LYS A 30 1.11 -1.70 -8.82
C LYS A 30 -0.03 -0.77 -8.37
N VAL A 31 -0.07 -0.35 -7.11
CA VAL A 31 -1.13 0.53 -6.55
C VAL A 31 -1.08 1.89 -7.28
N GLU A 32 -2.24 2.47 -7.55
CA GLU A 32 -2.31 3.82 -8.12
C GLU A 32 -1.89 4.82 -7.04
N MET A 33 -0.95 5.71 -7.35
CA MET A 33 -0.46 6.69 -6.39
C MET A 33 -0.11 8.03 -7.02
N GLU A 34 -0.29 9.09 -6.24
CA GLU A 34 0.15 10.46 -6.52
C GLU A 34 1.10 10.87 -5.38
N VAL A 35 2.27 11.38 -5.73
CA VAL A 35 3.27 11.83 -4.75
C VAL A 35 3.39 13.34 -4.85
N SER A 36 3.25 14.03 -3.73
CA SER A 36 3.49 15.47 -3.62
C SER A 36 4.69 15.70 -2.70
N ASP A 37 5.70 16.40 -3.21
CA ASP A 37 6.94 16.71 -2.49
C ASP A 37 6.90 18.17 -2.01
N HIS A 38 7.04 18.36 -0.70
CA HIS A 38 7.02 19.66 -0.05
C HIS A 38 8.42 20.09 0.44
N GLY A 39 9.49 19.44 -0.05
CA GLY A 39 10.89 19.74 0.27
C GLY A 39 11.38 19.15 1.59
N ASN A 40 10.55 19.18 2.65
CA ASN A 40 10.88 18.58 3.95
C ASN A 40 10.19 17.22 4.20
N HIS A 41 9.09 16.94 3.50
CA HIS A 41 8.36 15.67 3.57
C HIS A 41 7.58 15.43 2.26
N LYS A 42 7.12 14.18 2.11
CA LYS A 42 6.29 13.77 0.97
C LYS A 42 4.92 13.30 1.45
N ASP A 43 3.90 13.73 0.73
CA ASP A 43 2.55 13.20 0.84
C ASP A 43 2.33 12.16 -0.26
N VAL A 44 1.84 10.99 0.13
CA VAL A 44 1.55 9.89 -0.78
C VAL A 44 0.05 9.64 -0.74
N LYS A 45 -0.63 9.99 -1.83
CA LYS A 45 -2.04 9.70 -2.03
C LYS A 45 -2.16 8.43 -2.86
N TYR A 46 -2.99 7.48 -2.46
CA TYR A 46 -3.05 6.14 -3.06
C TYR A 46 -4.47 5.57 -3.10
N ARG A 47 -4.72 4.74 -4.11
CA ARG A 47 -5.91 3.89 -4.23
C ARG A 47 -5.62 2.65 -5.07
N CYS A 48 -6.51 1.67 -5.01
CA CYS A 48 -6.49 0.48 -5.85
C CYS A 48 -7.93 0.05 -6.17
N PRO A 49 -8.58 0.71 -7.15
CA PRO A 49 -10.00 0.52 -7.40
C PRO A 49 -10.33 -0.85 -7.99
N LYS A 50 -9.36 -1.51 -8.63
CA LYS A 50 -9.49 -2.90 -9.08
C LYS A 50 -8.92 -3.85 -8.04
N TRP A 51 -9.56 -4.99 -7.84
CA TRP A 51 -8.98 -6.08 -7.08
C TRP A 51 -7.65 -6.50 -7.71
N LYS A 52 -6.62 -6.57 -6.86
CA LYS A 52 -5.32 -7.12 -7.23
C LYS A 52 -5.03 -8.33 -6.38
N GLN A 53 -4.20 -9.22 -6.90
CA GLN A 53 -3.78 -10.42 -6.21
C GLN A 53 -2.29 -10.33 -5.91
N LEU A 54 -1.93 -10.62 -4.66
CA LEU A 54 -0.56 -10.80 -4.22
C LEU A 54 -0.38 -12.28 -3.87
N THR A 55 0.54 -12.93 -4.58
CA THR A 55 0.96 -14.31 -4.33
C THR A 55 2.32 -14.25 -3.64
N VAL A 56 2.40 -14.84 -2.46
CA VAL A 56 3.63 -14.96 -1.66
C VAL A 56 3.87 -16.44 -1.36
N LYS A 57 5.12 -16.79 -1.10
CA LYS A 57 5.55 -18.20 -1.00
C LYS A 57 5.17 -18.85 0.32
N ASP A 58 5.05 -18.05 1.38
CA ASP A 58 4.82 -18.51 2.74
C ASP A 58 3.67 -17.74 3.41
N HIS A 59 3.07 -18.40 4.38
CA HIS A 59 1.88 -17.96 5.08
C HIS A 59 2.14 -16.77 6.00
N ASP A 60 3.30 -16.75 6.67
CA ASP A 60 3.71 -15.64 7.55
C ASP A 60 3.84 -14.33 6.77
N THR A 61 4.49 -14.36 5.60
CA THR A 61 4.60 -13.21 4.71
C THR A 61 3.22 -12.77 4.22
N ALA A 62 2.30 -13.70 3.96
CA ALA A 62 0.93 -13.35 3.57
C ALA A 62 0.23 -12.55 4.67
N HIS A 63 0.36 -12.99 5.92
CA HIS A 63 -0.21 -12.31 7.08
C HIS A 63 0.43 -10.94 7.36
N GLN A 64 1.75 -10.80 7.16
CA GLN A 64 2.42 -9.52 7.30
C GLN A 64 1.90 -8.48 6.29
N TRP A 65 1.79 -8.87 5.02
CA TRP A 65 1.22 -8.02 3.98
C TRP A 65 -0.24 -7.70 4.23
N GLU A 66 -1.04 -8.69 4.65
CA GLU A 66 -2.45 -8.50 4.99
C GLU A 66 -2.60 -7.46 6.12
N ALA A 67 -1.85 -7.61 7.21
CA ALA A 67 -1.88 -6.69 8.33
C ALA A 67 -1.42 -5.28 7.93
N TRP A 68 -0.38 -5.18 7.09
CA TRP A 68 0.12 -3.90 6.60
C TRP A 68 -0.88 -3.19 5.67
N LEU A 69 -1.48 -3.92 4.72
CA LEU A 69 -2.51 -3.40 3.82
C LEU A 69 -3.75 -2.95 4.59
N LYS A 70 -4.20 -3.73 5.59
CA LYS A 70 -5.30 -3.34 6.49
C LYS A 70 -4.99 -2.07 7.29
N LYS A 71 -3.75 -1.87 7.76
CA LYS A 71 -3.33 -0.63 8.44
C LYS A 71 -3.36 0.59 7.52
N LEU A 72 -3.10 0.40 6.23
CA LEU A 72 -3.29 1.42 5.20
C LEU A 72 -4.78 1.55 4.78
N GLY A 73 -5.62 0.66 5.28
CA GLY A 73 -7.06 0.63 5.10
C GLY A 73 -7.53 0.10 3.76
N PHE A 74 -6.73 -0.75 3.14
CA PHE A 74 -7.18 -1.63 2.07
C PHE A 74 -8.11 -2.69 2.64
N THR A 75 -9.09 -3.08 1.83
CA THR A 75 -9.84 -4.32 2.03
C THR A 75 -9.00 -5.47 1.49
N THR A 76 -8.82 -6.52 2.29
CA THR A 76 -8.08 -7.73 1.91
C THR A 76 -8.97 -8.97 2.02
N ILE A 77 -8.80 -9.90 1.10
CA ILE A 77 -9.45 -11.22 1.11
C ILE A 77 -8.34 -12.27 1.08
N HIS A 78 -8.30 -13.12 2.10
CA HIS A 78 -7.43 -14.27 2.18
C HIS A 78 -8.31 -15.52 2.15
N GLU A 79 -8.35 -16.22 1.02
CA GLU A 79 -8.93 -17.56 0.94
C GLU A 79 -7.86 -18.51 1.50
N HIS A 80 -8.16 -19.16 2.64
CA HIS A 80 -7.33 -20.17 3.30
C HIS A 80 -7.50 -21.53 2.63
#